data_AF-A0A3L7N2L0-F1
#
_entry.id   AF-A0A3L7N2L0-F1
#
_cell.length_a   1.000
_cell.length_b   1.000
_cell.length_c   1.000
_cell.angle_alpha   90.00
_cell.angle_beta   90.00
_cell.angle_gamma   90.00
#
_symmetry.space_group_name_H-M   'P 1'
#
loop_
_entity.id
_entity.type
_entity.pdbx_description
1 polymer ?
#
loop_
_entity_poly.entity_id
_entity_poly.type
_entity_poly.pdbx_seq_one_letter_code
_entity_poly.pdbx_strand_id
1 'polypeptide(L)'
;MRQIGFIPDPVDAKKFEDYLYTQGTMVRMDRHNAGYNVWVFDEDKQIFGKQELLQYLENPQSKTYSDAVLIAKNQRIKQEKDDSATPEYKVVFSDQVVQFPRVTFLLAICILAVSVPMLLDDEKKASMVSIFGLAGQGMGLFSNLAFSTQPWRLITPVFLHFGPLHLLFNIMLLVEFGRMIESQRGVVKFFFLF
;
A
#
# COMPACT_ATOMS: atom_id res chain seq x y z
N MET A 1 19.27 -0.62 -20.72
CA MET A 1 20.71 -0.59 -20.35
C MET A 1 21.52 -1.17 -21.48
N ARG A 2 22.62 -0.51 -21.87
CA ARG A 2 23.50 -0.97 -22.96
C ARG A 2 24.96 -0.88 -22.53
N GLN A 3 25.76 -1.88 -22.92
CA GLN A 3 27.20 -1.87 -22.68
C GLN A 3 27.87 -0.86 -23.61
N ILE A 4 28.74 -0.01 -23.06
CA ILE A 4 29.50 0.99 -23.83
C ILE A 4 30.99 0.66 -23.96
N GLY A 5 31.53 -0.16 -23.06
CA GLY A 5 32.92 -0.61 -23.16
C GLY A 5 33.43 -1.34 -21.93
N PHE A 6 34.75 -1.37 -21.80
CA PHE A 6 35.47 -2.13 -20.78
C PHE A 6 36.64 -1.31 -20.23
N ILE A 7 36.81 -1.30 -18.91
CA ILE A 7 37.92 -0.66 -18.20
C ILE A 7 38.65 -1.73 -17.38
N PRO A 8 39.95 -1.97 -17.60
CA PRO A 8 40.70 -3.00 -16.87
C PRO A 8 40.92 -2.66 -15.38
N ASP A 9 41.27 -1.42 -15.08
CA ASP A 9 41.64 -0.99 -13.72
C ASP A 9 40.40 -0.63 -12.89
N PRO A 10 40.18 -1.24 -11.70
CA PRO A 10 39.12 -0.85 -10.77
C PRO A 10 39.15 0.63 -10.37
N VAL A 11 40.33 1.23 -10.23
CA VAL A 11 40.45 2.63 -9.80
C VAL A 11 39.91 3.55 -10.89
N ASP A 12 40.27 3.27 -12.14
CA ASP A 12 39.81 4.04 -13.29
C ASP A 12 38.33 3.80 -13.60
N ALA A 13 37.82 2.58 -13.41
CA ALA A 13 36.41 2.29 -13.55
C ALA A 13 35.56 3.14 -12.60
N LYS A 14 35.99 3.26 -11.34
CA LYS A 14 35.29 4.07 -10.32
C LYS A 14 35.38 5.57 -10.60
N LYS A 15 36.55 6.06 -11.04
CA LYS A 15 36.70 7.47 -11.43
C LYS A 15 35.79 7.83 -12.61
N PHE A 16 35.71 6.96 -13.61
CA PHE A 16 34.85 7.18 -14.77
C PHE A 16 33.36 7.11 -14.40
N GLU A 17 32.98 6.21 -13.49
CA GLU A 17 31.63 6.16 -12.90
C GLU A 17 31.26 7.47 -12.21
N ASP A 18 32.15 7.98 -11.34
CA ASP A 18 31.93 9.26 -10.65
C ASP A 18 31.85 10.42 -11.63
N TYR A 19 32.66 10.44 -12.70
CA TYR A 19 32.58 11.44 -13.76
C TYR A 19 31.22 11.44 -14.46
N LEU A 20 30.75 10.29 -14.95
CA LEU A 20 29.46 10.21 -15.62
C LEU A 20 28.29 10.55 -14.69
N TYR A 21 28.40 10.23 -13.40
CA TYR A 21 27.43 10.66 -12.39
C TYR A 21 27.34 12.19 -12.31
N THR A 22 28.46 12.92 -12.34
CA THR A 22 28.43 14.40 -12.37
C THR A 22 27.80 14.98 -13.64
N GLN A 23 27.86 14.25 -14.75
CA GLN A 23 27.21 14.59 -16.02
C GLN A 23 25.72 14.16 -16.07
N GLY A 24 25.15 13.69 -14.95
CA GLY A 24 23.75 13.25 -14.88
C GLY A 24 23.49 11.97 -15.69
N THR A 25 24.52 11.15 -15.90
CA THR A 25 24.42 9.86 -16.58
C THR A 25 24.63 8.74 -15.57
N MET A 26 23.56 8.02 -15.24
CA MET A 26 23.69 6.85 -14.39
C MET A 26 24.31 5.70 -15.17
N VAL A 27 25.34 5.12 -14.56
CA VAL A 27 26.06 3.97 -15.11
C VAL A 27 26.21 2.88 -14.06
N ARG A 28 26.40 1.66 -14.53
CA ARG A 28 26.66 0.49 -13.71
C ARG A 28 27.96 -0.15 -14.16
N MET A 29 28.85 -0.39 -13.21
CA MET A 29 30.11 -1.09 -13.43
C MET A 29 29.95 -2.55 -12.99
N ASP A 30 29.88 -3.47 -13.94
CA ASP A 30 29.81 -4.90 -13.64
C ASP A 30 31.20 -5.54 -13.78
N ARG A 31 31.67 -6.20 -12.72
CA ARG A 31 32.96 -6.88 -12.71
C ARG A 31 32.93 -8.09 -13.64
N HIS A 32 33.91 -8.19 -14.55
CA HIS A 32 34.02 -9.29 -15.50
C HIS A 32 35.49 -9.71 -15.68
N ASN A 33 35.82 -10.96 -15.32
CA ASN A 33 37.10 -11.69 -15.45
C ASN A 33 38.41 -10.90 -15.20
N ALA A 34 38.72 -9.90 -16.02
CA ALA A 34 39.95 -9.09 -15.98
C ALA A 34 39.71 -7.57 -15.86
N GLY A 35 38.49 -7.13 -15.57
CA GLY A 35 38.16 -5.70 -15.41
C GLY A 35 36.66 -5.45 -15.18
N TYR A 36 36.17 -4.30 -15.66
CA TYR A 36 34.81 -3.84 -15.47
C TYR A 36 34.14 -3.49 -16.80
N ASN A 37 32.97 -4.07 -17.03
CA ASN A 37 32.09 -3.68 -18.12
C ASN A 37 31.30 -2.45 -17.69
N VAL A 38 31.32 -1.42 -18.54
CA VAL A 38 30.58 -0.19 -18.31
C VAL A 38 29.23 -0.26 -19.00
N TRP A 39 28.15 -0.15 -18.23
CA TRP A 39 26.78 -0.15 -18.72
C TRP A 39 26.12 1.19 -18.46
N VAL A 40 25.51 1.78 -19.48
CA VAL A 40 24.70 3.00 -19.35
C VAL A 40 23.24 2.61 -19.23
N PHE A 41 22.52 3.22 -18.27
CA PHE A 41 21.10 2.93 -18.07
C PHE A 41 20.24 3.47 -19.21
N ASP A 42 20.48 4.73 -19.57
CA ASP A 42 19.80 5.49 -20.62
C ASP A 42 20.32 5.11 -22.01
N GLU A 43 19.46 4.60 -22.89
CA GLU A 43 19.87 4.26 -24.26
C GLU A 43 20.22 5.51 -25.08
N ASP A 44 19.54 6.63 -24.85
CA ASP A 44 19.79 7.90 -25.54
C ASP A 44 21.19 8.46 -25.22
N LYS A 45 21.74 8.12 -24.05
CA LYS A 45 23.07 8.54 -23.61
C LYS A 45 24.16 7.55 -23.96
N GLN A 46 23.85 6.49 -24.72
CA GLN A 46 24.83 5.47 -25.11
C GLN A 46 25.94 6.06 -25.99
N ILE A 47 25.58 6.90 -26.97
CA ILE A 47 26.55 7.53 -27.90
C ILE A 47 27.48 8.45 -27.11
N PHE A 48 26.90 9.29 -26.26
CA PHE A 48 27.65 10.18 -25.36
C PHE A 48 28.61 9.40 -24.46
N GLY A 49 28.11 8.38 -23.75
CA GLY A 49 28.93 7.56 -22.86
C GLY A 49 30.08 6.86 -23.58
N LYS A 50 29.87 6.39 -24.82
CA LYS A 50 30.93 5.79 -25.64
C LYS A 50 32.00 6.80 -26.06
N GLN A 51 31.60 8.02 -26.43
CA GLN A 51 32.54 9.10 -26.79
C GLN A 51 33.38 9.52 -25.59
N GLU A 52 32.74 9.75 -24.44
CA GLU A 52 33.42 10.11 -23.19
C GLU A 52 34.35 8.99 -22.71
N LEU A 53 33.97 7.73 -22.89
CA LEU A 53 34.84 6.60 -22.54
C LEU A 53 36.13 6.59 -23.39
N LEU A 54 36.03 6.90 -24.68
CA LEU A 54 37.22 6.99 -25.54
C LEU A 54 38.14 8.14 -25.08
N GLN A 55 37.58 9.32 -24.80
CA GLN A 55 38.36 10.46 -24.29
C GLN A 55 38.99 10.16 -22.93
N TYR A 56 38.29 9.42 -22.06
CA TYR A 56 38.81 9.00 -20.77
C TYR A 56 40.01 8.06 -20.94
N LEU A 57 39.92 7.07 -21.83
CA LEU A 57 41.01 6.13 -22.09
C LEU A 57 42.23 6.80 -22.75
N GLU A 58 42.02 7.85 -23.55
CA GLU A 58 43.09 8.64 -24.15
C GLU A 58 43.85 9.50 -23.13
N ASN A 59 43.16 10.09 -22.14
CA ASN A 59 43.80 10.90 -21.11
C ASN A 59 43.19 10.72 -19.70
N PRO A 60 43.42 9.57 -19.03
CA PRO A 60 42.80 9.26 -17.74
C PRO A 60 43.24 10.16 -16.58
N GLN A 61 44.41 10.80 -16.71
CA GLN A 61 45.03 11.63 -15.67
C GLN A 61 44.62 13.10 -15.75
N SER A 62 43.65 13.44 -16.61
CA SER A 62 43.12 14.79 -16.68
C SER A 62 42.54 15.25 -15.34
N LYS A 63 42.77 16.52 -15.00
CA LYS A 63 42.25 17.14 -13.78
C LYS A 63 40.73 17.07 -13.69
N THR A 64 40.03 17.13 -14.83
CA THR A 64 38.57 17.04 -14.92
C THR A 64 38.00 15.81 -14.21
N TYR A 65 38.61 14.64 -14.41
CA TYR A 65 38.11 13.40 -13.81
C TYR A 65 38.40 13.34 -12.31
N SER A 66 39.53 13.91 -11.87
CA SER A 66 39.86 14.00 -10.45
C SER A 66 38.92 14.94 -9.70
N ASP A 67 38.59 16.09 -10.30
CA ASP A 67 37.63 17.04 -9.77
C ASP A 67 36.21 16.43 -9.72
N ALA A 68 35.85 15.63 -10.73
CA ALA A 68 34.54 14.97 -10.79
C ALA A 68 34.32 13.95 -9.65
N VAL A 69 35.35 13.24 -9.20
CA VAL A 69 35.27 12.36 -8.01
C VAL A 69 34.86 13.14 -6.77
N LEU A 70 35.44 14.33 -6.56
CA LEU A 70 35.10 15.18 -5.42
C LEU A 70 33.67 15.72 -5.51
N ILE A 71 33.25 16.15 -6.70
CA ILE A 71 31.89 16.65 -6.96
C ILE A 71 30.86 15.56 -6.74
N ALA A 72 31.07 14.37 -7.30
CA ALA A 72 30.19 13.21 -7.14
C ALA A 72 30.02 12.82 -5.66
N LYS A 73 31.11 12.83 -4.89
CA LYS A 73 31.06 12.57 -3.44
C LYS A 73 30.19 13.59 -2.71
N ASN A 74 30.36 14.88 -2.99
CA ASN A 74 29.56 15.94 -2.37
C ASN A 74 28.08 15.87 -2.76
N GLN A 75 27.80 15.54 -4.03
CA GLN A 75 26.43 15.33 -4.52
C GLN A 75 25.74 14.15 -3.82
N ARG A 76 26.44 13.01 -3.66
CA ARG A 76 25.90 11.85 -2.94
C ARG A 76 25.61 12.16 -1.47
N ILE A 77 26.51 12.88 -0.77
CA ILE A 77 26.28 13.30 0.62
C ILE A 77 25.09 14.25 0.72
N LYS A 78 24.93 15.17 -0.24
CA LYS A 78 23.77 16.06 -0.29
C LYS A 78 22.49 15.28 -0.53
N GLN A 79 22.50 14.34 -1.47
CA GLN A 79 21.36 13.48 -1.76
C GLN A 79 20.99 12.60 -0.57
N GLU A 80 21.96 12.00 0.12
CA GLU A 80 21.71 11.22 1.35
C GLU A 80 21.12 12.09 2.46
N LYS A 81 21.59 13.34 2.61
CA LYS A 81 20.99 14.30 3.55
C LYS A 81 19.57 14.67 3.15
N ASP A 82 19.33 14.95 1.87
CA ASP A 82 18.01 15.30 1.35
C ASP A 82 17.04 14.11 1.48
N ASP A 83 17.48 12.88 1.20
CA ASP A 83 16.72 11.64 1.39
C ASP A 83 16.45 11.39 2.88
N SER A 84 17.41 11.65 3.77
CA SER A 84 17.19 11.58 5.23
C SER A 84 16.29 12.71 5.77
N ALA A 85 16.20 13.83 5.04
CA ALA A 85 15.37 14.97 5.36
C ALA A 85 13.96 14.87 4.73
N THR A 86 13.79 14.05 3.68
CA THR A 86 12.45 13.59 3.32
C THR A 86 11.91 12.84 4.53
N PRO A 87 10.70 13.17 5.01
CA PRO A 87 10.12 12.42 6.09
C PRO A 87 9.94 10.99 5.57
N GLU A 88 10.88 10.12 5.94
CA GLU A 88 10.71 8.69 5.92
C GLU A 88 9.31 8.49 6.50
N TYR A 89 8.38 7.92 5.72
CA TYR A 89 7.07 7.56 6.22
C TYR A 89 7.30 6.45 7.23
N LYS A 90 7.80 6.83 8.41
CA LYS A 90 7.70 6.05 9.62
C LYS A 90 6.21 5.95 9.79
N VAL A 91 5.69 4.76 9.50
CA VAL A 91 4.48 4.28 10.14
C VAL A 91 4.79 4.35 11.62
N VAL A 92 4.56 5.51 12.21
CA VAL A 92 4.40 5.62 13.64
C VAL A 92 3.13 4.83 13.86
N PHE A 93 3.30 3.54 14.16
CA PHE A 93 2.29 2.80 14.88
C PHE A 93 2.15 3.58 16.18
N SER A 94 1.27 4.58 16.15
CA SER A 94 0.87 5.27 17.33
C SER A 94 0.46 4.16 18.28
N ASP A 95 1.06 4.14 19.46
CA ASP A 95 0.53 3.40 20.61
C ASP A 95 -0.81 4.04 20.98
N GLN A 96 -1.76 4.01 20.04
CA GLN A 96 -3.17 4.23 20.29
C GLN A 96 -3.52 3.08 21.21
N VAL A 97 -3.42 3.36 22.52
CA VAL A 97 -4.03 2.60 23.58
C VAL A 97 -5.36 2.14 23.02
N VAL A 98 -5.48 0.84 22.77
CA VAL A 98 -6.66 0.25 22.14
C VAL A 98 -7.81 0.57 23.07
N GLN A 99 -8.50 1.68 22.81
CA GLN A 99 -9.62 2.10 23.61
C GLN A 99 -10.63 0.96 23.52
N PHE A 100 -11.15 0.54 24.67
CA PHE A 100 -12.09 -0.57 24.70
C PHE A 100 -13.26 -0.23 23.75
N PRO A 101 -13.46 -1.00 22.66
CA PRO A 101 -14.30 -0.60 21.53
C PRO A 101 -15.76 -0.94 21.82
N ARG A 102 -16.38 -0.08 22.64
CA ARG A 102 -17.68 -0.31 23.29
C ARG A 102 -18.80 -0.45 22.26
N VAL A 103 -18.79 0.37 21.21
CA VAL A 103 -19.87 0.36 20.21
C VAL A 103 -19.77 -0.88 19.33
N THR A 104 -18.54 -1.27 18.98
CA THR A 104 -18.31 -2.51 18.22
C THR A 104 -18.88 -3.74 18.94
N PHE A 105 -18.62 -3.88 20.24
CA PHE A 105 -19.16 -4.99 21.03
C PHE A 105 -20.69 -4.90 21.23
N LEU A 106 -21.24 -3.69 21.41
CA LEU A 106 -22.69 -3.50 21.49
C LEU A 106 -23.37 -3.97 20.20
N LEU A 107 -22.87 -3.58 19.04
CA LEU A 107 -23.40 -4.00 17.74
C LEU A 107 -23.29 -5.52 17.55
N ALA A 108 -22.17 -6.13 17.93
CA ALA A 108 -22.01 -7.59 17.90
C ALA A 108 -23.04 -8.31 18.80
N ILE A 109 -23.32 -7.77 19.99
CA ILE A 109 -24.34 -8.30 20.91
C ILE A 109 -25.74 -8.16 20.31
N CYS A 110 -26.07 -7.00 19.70
CA CYS A 110 -27.35 -6.81 19.02
C CYS A 110 -27.55 -7.79 17.87
N ILE A 111 -26.50 -8.02 17.07
CA ILE A 111 -26.52 -8.99 15.96
C ILE A 111 -26.75 -10.41 16.49
N LEU A 112 -26.05 -10.81 17.57
CA LEU A 112 -26.26 -12.10 18.21
C LEU A 112 -27.67 -12.24 18.82
N ALA A 113 -28.16 -11.21 19.50
CA ALA A 113 -29.48 -11.21 20.14
C ALA A 113 -30.62 -11.39 19.12
N VAL A 114 -30.46 -10.84 17.91
CA VAL A 114 -31.43 -11.02 16.81
C VAL A 114 -31.27 -12.37 16.13
N SER A 115 -30.03 -12.82 15.93
CA SER A 115 -29.74 -13.99 15.08
C SER A 115 -29.82 -15.33 15.82
N VAL A 116 -29.54 -15.38 17.12
CA VAL A 116 -29.58 -16.62 17.92
C VAL A 116 -31.00 -17.20 18.05
N PRO A 117 -32.05 -16.40 18.32
CA PRO A 117 -33.42 -16.91 18.33
C PRO A 117 -33.88 -17.48 16.99
N MET A 118 -33.29 -17.02 15.86
CA MET A 118 -33.57 -17.57 14.53
C MET A 118 -32.98 -18.96 14.32
N LEU A 119 -32.07 -19.43 15.18
CA LEU A 119 -31.46 -20.76 15.06
C LEU A 119 -32.22 -21.86 15.82
N LEU A 120 -33.09 -21.49 16.76
CA LEU A 120 -33.64 -22.44 17.75
C LEU A 120 -35.11 -22.82 17.54
N ASP A 121 -35.97 -21.97 16.97
CA ASP A 121 -37.42 -22.21 16.90
C ASP A 121 -38.01 -21.96 15.50
N ASP A 122 -38.71 -22.96 14.92
CA ASP A 122 -39.30 -22.86 13.57
C ASP A 122 -40.49 -21.88 13.49
N GLU A 123 -41.27 -21.74 14.57
CA GLU A 123 -42.34 -20.73 14.64
C GLU A 123 -41.78 -19.29 14.72
N LYS A 124 -40.68 -19.10 15.46
CA LYS A 124 -40.01 -17.79 15.52
C LYS A 124 -39.32 -17.44 14.21
N LYS A 125 -38.75 -18.42 13.49
CA LYS A 125 -38.25 -18.23 12.11
C LYS A 125 -39.35 -17.72 11.20
N ALA A 126 -40.53 -18.34 11.21
CA ALA A 126 -41.67 -17.93 10.37
C ALA A 126 -42.21 -16.54 10.74
N SER A 127 -42.36 -16.24 12.05
CA SER A 127 -42.77 -14.93 12.54
C SER A 127 -41.77 -13.84 12.13
N MET A 128 -40.47 -14.07 12.33
CA MET A 128 -39.42 -13.11 11.95
C MET A 128 -39.35 -12.91 10.43
N VAL A 129 -39.45 -13.97 9.61
CA VAL A 129 -39.51 -13.86 8.15
C VAL A 129 -40.70 -13.02 7.68
N SER A 130 -41.85 -13.12 8.35
CA SER A 130 -43.03 -12.32 8.03
C SER A 130 -42.90 -10.85 8.48
N ILE A 131 -42.33 -10.60 9.65
CA ILE A 131 -42.07 -9.24 10.20
C ILE A 131 -41.00 -8.52 9.35
N PHE A 132 -39.97 -9.22 8.92
CA PHE A 132 -38.89 -8.69 8.06
C PHE A 132 -39.19 -8.76 6.56
N GLY A 133 -40.37 -9.25 6.17
CA GLY A 133 -40.90 -9.12 4.80
C GLY A 133 -40.27 -10.06 3.75
N LEU A 134 -39.77 -11.24 4.15
CA LEU A 134 -39.16 -12.23 3.26
C LEU A 134 -40.14 -13.32 2.77
N ALA A 135 -41.44 -13.03 2.69
CA ALA A 135 -42.38 -13.87 1.95
C ALA A 135 -42.21 -13.60 0.45
N GLY A 136 -41.15 -14.14 -0.15
CA GLY A 136 -40.92 -14.06 -1.59
C GLY A 136 -39.44 -14.16 -1.94
N GLN A 137 -39.04 -15.34 -2.41
CA GLN A 137 -37.74 -15.60 -3.02
C GLN A 137 -37.31 -14.42 -3.92
N GLY A 138 -36.22 -13.74 -3.56
CA GLY A 138 -35.37 -12.92 -4.45
C GLY A 138 -35.97 -11.74 -5.23
N MET A 139 -37.29 -11.59 -5.32
CA MET A 139 -37.96 -10.74 -6.33
C MET A 139 -38.98 -9.76 -5.71
N GLY A 140 -39.12 -9.76 -4.38
CA GLY A 140 -39.96 -8.79 -3.64
C GLY A 140 -39.22 -7.56 -3.11
N LEU A 141 -37.89 -7.65 -2.94
CA LEU A 141 -37.05 -6.57 -2.39
C LEU A 141 -37.00 -5.32 -3.27
N PHE A 142 -37.31 -5.44 -4.56
CA PHE A 142 -37.32 -4.33 -5.52
C PHE A 142 -38.74 -3.93 -5.98
N SER A 143 -39.79 -4.36 -5.26
CA SER A 143 -41.15 -3.92 -5.57
C SER A 143 -41.38 -2.49 -5.05
N ASN A 144 -41.61 -1.55 -5.96
CA ASN A 144 -41.71 -0.10 -5.69
C ASN A 144 -42.75 0.30 -4.61
N LEU A 145 -43.73 -0.56 -4.28
CA LEU A 145 -44.75 -0.26 -3.28
C LEU A 145 -44.29 -0.45 -1.82
N ALA A 146 -43.30 -1.31 -1.55
CA ALA A 146 -42.89 -1.63 -0.19
C ALA A 146 -42.13 -0.46 0.48
N PHE A 147 -41.47 0.39 -0.30
CA PHE A 147 -40.61 1.46 0.20
C PHE A 147 -41.38 2.65 0.82
N SER A 148 -42.61 2.93 0.36
CA SER A 148 -43.39 4.05 0.91
C SER A 148 -44.09 3.74 2.24
N THR A 149 -44.34 2.46 2.52
CA THR A 149 -45.13 2.02 3.68
C THR A 149 -44.29 1.33 4.75
N GLN A 150 -43.13 0.78 4.41
CA GLN A 150 -42.28 0.01 5.33
C GLN A 150 -40.79 0.37 5.16
N PRO A 151 -40.38 1.62 5.47
CA PRO A 151 -39.03 2.12 5.23
C PRO A 151 -37.94 1.34 6.00
N TRP A 152 -38.29 0.73 7.14
CA TRP A 152 -37.37 -0.14 7.88
C TRP A 152 -36.88 -1.34 7.07
N ARG A 153 -37.58 -1.74 5.99
CA ARG A 153 -37.15 -2.81 5.07
C ARG A 153 -35.83 -2.54 4.35
N LEU A 154 -35.38 -1.28 4.28
CA LEU A 154 -34.08 -0.91 3.73
C LEU A 154 -32.92 -1.27 4.68
N ILE A 155 -33.18 -1.25 5.98
CA ILE A 155 -32.17 -1.43 7.03
C ILE A 155 -32.17 -2.88 7.51
N THR A 156 -33.32 -3.56 7.48
CA THR A 156 -33.47 -4.92 8.01
C THR A 156 -32.64 -6.02 7.33
N PRO A 157 -32.27 -5.97 6.03
CA PRO A 157 -31.39 -6.97 5.44
C PRO A 157 -30.01 -7.03 6.11
N VAL A 158 -29.56 -5.94 6.74
CA VAL A 158 -28.29 -5.89 7.49
C VAL A 158 -28.33 -6.81 8.73
N PHE A 159 -29.51 -7.09 9.27
CA PHE A 159 -29.69 -7.95 10.45
C PHE A 159 -30.03 -9.40 10.10
N LEU A 160 -30.35 -9.69 8.84
CA LEU A 160 -30.72 -11.02 8.36
C LEU A 160 -29.50 -11.78 7.88
N HIS A 161 -29.12 -12.83 8.60
CA HIS A 161 -27.98 -13.66 8.25
C HIS A 161 -28.41 -14.98 7.62
N PHE A 162 -27.86 -15.31 6.44
CA PHE A 162 -28.12 -16.54 5.70
C PHE A 162 -27.39 -17.76 6.29
N GLY A 163 -27.49 -17.95 7.61
CA GLY A 163 -26.94 -19.09 8.34
C GLY A 163 -25.76 -18.76 9.26
N PRO A 164 -25.31 -19.75 10.07
CA PRO A 164 -24.31 -19.55 11.12
C PRO A 164 -22.96 -19.03 10.62
N LEU A 165 -22.52 -19.45 9.43
CA LEU A 165 -21.25 -19.02 8.85
C LEU A 165 -21.26 -17.53 8.49
N HIS A 166 -22.37 -17.03 7.92
CA HIS A 166 -22.50 -15.62 7.57
C HIS A 166 -22.56 -14.73 8.82
N LEU A 167 -23.21 -15.20 9.89
CA LEU A 167 -23.23 -14.54 11.19
C LEU A 167 -21.83 -14.46 11.81
N LEU A 168 -21.11 -15.59 11.83
CA LEU A 168 -19.74 -15.64 12.34
C LEU A 168 -18.84 -14.68 11.56
N PHE A 169 -18.94 -14.70 10.23
CA PHE A 169 -18.17 -13.83 9.36
C PHE A 169 -18.44 -12.35 9.63
N ASN A 170 -19.71 -11.94 9.76
CA ASN A 170 -20.05 -10.55 10.06
C ASN A 170 -19.57 -10.11 11.44
N ILE A 171 -19.72 -10.95 12.46
CA ILE A 171 -19.22 -10.62 13.81
C ILE A 171 -17.70 -10.50 13.79
N MET A 172 -17.00 -11.42 13.10
CA MET A 172 -15.55 -11.37 12.96
C MET A 172 -15.09 -10.09 12.25
N LEU A 173 -15.71 -9.73 11.13
CA LEU A 173 -15.39 -8.51 10.40
C LEU A 173 -15.74 -7.24 11.18
N LEU A 174 -16.89 -7.23 11.86
CA LEU A 174 -17.31 -6.12 12.68
C LEU A 174 -16.33 -5.92 13.85
N VAL A 175 -15.90 -6.99 14.51
CA VAL A 175 -14.91 -6.89 15.59
C VAL A 175 -13.54 -6.48 15.04
N GLU A 176 -13.08 -7.01 13.91
CA GLU A 176 -11.75 -6.64 13.40
C GLU A 176 -11.72 -5.19 12.90
N PHE A 177 -12.64 -4.83 12.01
CA PHE A 177 -12.67 -3.49 11.39
C PHE A 177 -13.33 -2.44 12.28
N GLY A 178 -14.38 -2.80 13.03
CA GLY A 178 -15.08 -1.86 13.90
C GLY A 178 -14.17 -1.32 15.00
N ARG A 179 -13.34 -2.16 15.60
CA ARG A 179 -12.35 -1.74 16.61
C ARG A 179 -11.35 -0.73 16.05
N MET A 180 -10.86 -0.99 14.85
CA MET A 180 -9.89 -0.14 14.15
C MET A 180 -10.50 1.20 13.74
N ILE A 181 -11.77 1.21 13.30
CA ILE A 181 -12.46 2.45 12.90
C ILE A 181 -12.87 3.25 14.16
N GLU A 182 -13.36 2.59 15.20
CA GLU A 182 -13.75 3.22 16.48
C GLU A 182 -12.53 3.88 17.15
N SER A 183 -11.35 3.24 17.12
CA SER A 183 -10.12 3.83 17.68
C SER A 183 -9.62 5.06 16.91
N GLN A 184 -9.81 5.08 15.59
CA GLN A 184 -9.36 6.19 14.74
C GLN A 184 -10.35 7.36 14.70
N ARG A 185 -11.66 7.08 14.65
CA ARG A 185 -12.71 8.11 14.48
C ARG A 185 -13.35 8.56 15.78
N GLY A 186 -13.17 7.78 16.85
CA GLY A 186 -13.84 7.99 18.12
C GLY A 186 -15.27 7.45 18.13
N VAL A 187 -15.73 7.10 19.34
CA VAL A 187 -17.00 6.42 19.62
C VAL A 187 -18.21 7.10 18.97
N VAL A 188 -18.31 8.44 19.06
CA VAL A 188 -19.47 9.19 18.57
C VAL A 188 -19.59 9.12 17.05
N LYS A 189 -18.49 9.34 16.32
CA LYS A 189 -18.50 9.32 14.85
C LYS A 189 -18.71 7.91 14.31
N PHE A 190 -18.18 6.90 15.01
CA PHE A 190 -18.40 5.50 14.66
C PHE A 190 -19.87 5.10 14.83
N PHE A 191 -20.52 5.53 15.92
CA PHE A 191 -21.94 5.26 16.17
C PHE A 191 -22.87 5.83 15.08
N PHE A 192 -22.59 7.02 14.54
CA PHE A 192 -23.43 7.59 13.47
C PHE A 192 -23.15 7.02 12.07
N LEU A 193 -22.13 6.16 11.93
CA LEU A 193 -21.77 5.54 10.66
C LEU A 193 -22.50 4.20 10.41
N PHE A 194 -23.04 3.60 11.46
CA PHE A 194 -23.81 2.35 11.47
C PHE A 194 -25.23 2.59 11.96
#